data_AF-A0A935KSD8-F1
#
_entry.id   AF-A0A935KSD8-F1
#
_cell.length_a   1.000
_cell.length_b   1.000
_cell.length_c   1.000
_cell.angle_alpha   90.00
_cell.angle_beta   90.00
_cell.angle_gamma   90.00
#
_symmetry.space_group_name_H-M   'P 1'
#
loop_
_entity.id
_entity.type
_entity.pdbx_description
1 polymer ?
#
loop_
_entity_poly.entity_id
_entity_poly.type
_entity_poly.pdbx_seq_one_letter_code
_entity_poly.pdbx_strand_id
1 'polypeptide(L)'
;MDLFKGWRDAFKDTDIILIKGNHDRFEASKSCELGIEILDDYILNDKFHLRHIPGNFHYDGLLTISGHIHPAVRVFGKGRQTATLSCFHLSEHKLVLPAFGEFTGRHIISPYPGDRIFAVIEGGSSGKVVEIR
;
A
#
# COMPACT_ATOMS: atom_id res chain seq x y z
N MET A 1 -2.14 -20.75 14.65
CA MET A 1 -2.93 -20.36 13.47
C MET A 1 -4.23 -19.66 13.87
N ASP A 2 -4.60 -19.72 15.15
CA ASP A 2 -5.90 -19.31 15.68
C ASP A 2 -6.10 -17.80 15.88
N LEU A 3 -5.03 -17.01 16.00
CA LEU A 3 -5.17 -15.55 16.18
C LEU A 3 -5.77 -14.87 14.95
N PHE A 4 -5.33 -15.26 13.75
CA PHE A 4 -5.82 -14.67 12.50
C PHE A 4 -7.27 -15.06 12.23
N LYS A 5 -7.63 -16.33 12.48
CA LYS A 5 -9.01 -16.80 12.38
C LYS A 5 -9.91 -16.10 13.39
N GLY A 6 -9.49 -16.00 14.65
CA GLY A 6 -10.23 -15.26 15.68
C GLY A 6 -10.41 -13.78 15.32
N TRP A 7 -9.39 -13.14 14.75
CA TRP A 7 -9.54 -11.79 14.19
C TRP A 7 -10.57 -11.77 13.04
N ARG A 8 -10.48 -12.69 12.09
CA ARG A 8 -11.41 -12.77 10.96
C ARG A 8 -12.85 -12.97 11.44
N ASP A 9 -13.07 -13.85 12.42
CA ASP A 9 -14.37 -14.14 13.01
C ASP A 9 -14.95 -12.92 13.75
N ALA A 10 -14.11 -12.14 14.42
CA ALA A 10 -14.51 -10.88 15.07
C ALA A 10 -15.00 -9.82 14.06
N PHE A 11 -14.59 -9.91 12.79
CA PHE A 11 -15.01 -9.03 11.71
C PHE A 11 -15.80 -9.77 10.62
N LYS A 12 -16.53 -10.84 10.97
CA LYS A 12 -17.23 -11.73 10.01
C LYS A 12 -18.10 -10.99 8.98
N ASP A 13 -18.70 -9.87 9.37
CA ASP A 13 -19.63 -9.08 8.54
C ASP A 13 -18.90 -8.04 7.65
N THR A 14 -17.57 -7.96 7.75
CA THR A 14 -16.74 -7.13 6.88
C THR A 14 -16.27 -7.95 5.68
N ASP A 15 -16.54 -7.44 4.48
CA ASP A 15 -15.99 -7.99 3.24
C ASP A 15 -14.49 -7.75 3.19
N ILE A 16 -13.72 -8.81 2.89
CA ILE A 16 -12.27 -8.74 2.75
C ILE A 16 -11.89 -9.31 1.38
N ILE A 17 -11.32 -8.44 0.56
CA ILE A 17 -10.75 -8.80 -0.74
C ILE A 17 -9.23 -8.66 -0.65
N LEU A 18 -8.52 -9.75 -0.96
CA LEU A 18 -7.08 -9.77 -1.12
C LEU A 18 -6.72 -9.64 -2.60
N ILE A 19 -6.06 -8.54 -2.96
CA ILE A 19 -5.42 -8.42 -4.26
C ILE A 19 -4.05 -9.10 -4.20
N LYS A 20 -3.93 -10.23 -4.90
CA LYS A 20 -2.83 -11.18 -4.76
C LYS A 20 -1.48 -10.56 -5.14
N GLY A 21 -0.52 -10.66 -4.23
CA GLY A 21 0.88 -10.36 -4.45
C GLY A 21 1.72 -11.56 -4.86
N ASN A 22 2.97 -11.30 -5.26
CA ASN A 22 3.91 -12.32 -5.72
C ASN A 22 4.40 -13.26 -4.59
N HIS A 23 4.22 -12.87 -3.33
CA HIS A 23 4.55 -13.68 -2.16
C HIS A 23 3.35 -14.46 -1.62
N ASP A 24 2.14 -14.15 -2.08
CA ASP A 24 0.92 -14.74 -1.54
C ASP A 24 0.72 -16.16 -2.06
N ARG A 25 0.95 -17.12 -1.17
CA ARG A 25 0.69 -18.55 -1.38
C ARG A 25 -0.53 -18.93 -0.57
N PHE A 26 -1.71 -18.68 -1.12
CA PHE A 26 -2.98 -19.09 -0.50
C PHE A 26 -3.51 -20.35 -1.14
N GLU A 27 -3.86 -21.32 -0.30
CA GLU A 27 -4.67 -22.46 -0.70
C GLU A 27 -6.15 -22.03 -0.78
N ALA A 28 -6.83 -22.38 -1.86
CA ALA A 28 -8.23 -21.98 -2.10
C ALA A 28 -9.20 -22.46 -1.00
N SER A 29 -8.92 -23.60 -0.38
CA SER A 29 -9.69 -24.12 0.76
C SER A 29 -9.66 -23.17 1.95
N LYS A 30 -8.50 -22.56 2.22
CA LYS A 30 -8.28 -21.69 3.37
C LYS A 30 -8.85 -20.29 3.17
N SER A 31 -8.81 -19.76 1.95
CA SER A 31 -9.47 -18.49 1.63
C SER A 31 -10.99 -18.60 1.77
N CYS A 32 -11.57 -19.74 1.35
CA CYS A 32 -12.99 -20.04 1.53
C CYS A 32 -13.36 -20.14 3.02
N GLU A 33 -12.59 -20.87 3.83
CA GLU A 33 -12.82 -20.98 5.28
C GLU A 33 -12.80 -19.60 5.97
N LEU A 34 -11.91 -18.71 5.53
CA LEU A 34 -11.77 -17.38 6.09
C LEU A 34 -12.72 -16.35 5.46
N GLY A 35 -13.54 -16.71 4.46
CA GLY A 35 -14.38 -15.76 3.75
C GLY A 35 -13.59 -14.56 3.20
N ILE A 36 -12.41 -14.83 2.63
CA ILE A 36 -11.55 -13.84 1.96
C ILE A 36 -11.59 -14.13 0.47
N GLU A 37 -12.08 -13.16 -0.31
CA GLU A 37 -12.01 -13.22 -1.77
C GLU A 37 -10.58 -12.90 -2.23
N ILE A 38 -10.07 -13.64 -3.21
CA ILE A 38 -8.72 -13.42 -3.75
C ILE A 38 -8.85 -13.11 -5.23
N LEU A 39 -8.34 -11.95 -5.63
CA LEU A 39 -8.35 -11.46 -7.01
C LEU A 39 -6.93 -11.11 -7.45
N ASP A 40 -6.64 -11.15 -8.74
CA ASP A 40 -5.35 -10.69 -9.27
C ASP A 40 -5.29 -9.15 -9.38
N ASP A 41 -6.40 -8.53 -9.74
CA ASP A 41 -6.66 -7.09 -9.72
C ASP A 41 -8.16 -6.80 -9.50
N TYR A 42 -8.51 -5.53 -9.28
CA TYR A 42 -9.90 -5.13 -9.07
C TYR A 42 -10.16 -3.68 -9.51
N ILE A 43 -11.27 -3.43 -10.21
CA ILE A 43 -11.72 -2.08 -10.54
C ILE A 43 -12.81 -1.68 -9.55
N LEU A 44 -12.51 -0.69 -8.72
CA LEU A 44 -13.41 -0.15 -7.71
C LEU A 44 -14.04 1.16 -8.19
N ASN A 45 -15.37 1.20 -8.22
CA ASN A 45 -16.19 2.39 -8.53
C ASN A 45 -15.83 3.07 -9.87
N ASP A 46 -15.41 2.29 -10.87
CA ASP A 46 -14.98 2.77 -12.20
C ASP A 46 -13.89 3.86 -12.16
N LYS A 47 -13.12 3.91 -11.07
CA LYS A 47 -12.12 4.98 -10.82
C LYS A 47 -10.78 4.47 -10.35
N PHE A 48 -10.78 3.37 -9.59
CA PHE A 48 -9.56 2.85 -8.98
C PHE A 48 -9.25 1.47 -9.49
N HIS A 49 -8.07 1.29 -10.05
CA HIS A 49 -7.56 -0.01 -10.42
C HIS A 49 -6.60 -0.50 -9.33
N LEU A 50 -7.04 -1.47 -8.53
CA LEU A 50 -6.27 -2.03 -7.42
C LEU A 50 -5.44 -3.22 -7.91
N ARG A 51 -4.13 -3.21 -7.67
CA ARG A 51 -3.20 -4.29 -8.04
C ARG A 51 -2.02 -4.35 -7.09
N HIS A 52 -1.41 -5.51 -6.88
CA HIS A 52 -0.27 -5.59 -5.96
C HIS A 52 1.00 -4.93 -6.51
N ILE A 53 1.46 -5.37 -7.69
CA ILE A 53 2.69 -4.88 -8.33
C ILE A 53 2.33 -3.68 -9.22
N PRO A 54 2.99 -2.52 -9.10
CA PRO A 54 2.79 -1.42 -10.02
C PRO A 54 3.15 -1.84 -11.45
N GLY A 55 2.19 -1.73 -12.36
CA GLY A 55 2.42 -1.99 -13.79
C GLY A 55 3.07 -0.78 -14.47
N ASN A 56 3.58 -1.00 -15.69
CA ASN A 56 4.08 0.09 -16.55
C ASN A 56 2.97 0.74 -17.39
N PHE A 57 1.83 0.07 -17.52
CA PHE A 57 0.65 0.56 -18.22
C PHE A 57 -0.32 1.28 -17.28
N HIS A 58 -1.16 2.12 -17.87
CA HIS A 58 -2.31 2.74 -17.22
C HIS A 58 -3.56 2.50 -18.07
N TYR A 59 -4.72 2.62 -17.43
CA TYR A 59 -6.01 2.61 -18.11
C TYR A 59 -6.56 4.03 -18.07
N ASP A 60 -7.05 4.53 -19.20
CA ASP A 60 -7.60 5.87 -19.29
C ASP A 60 -8.75 6.06 -18.30
N GLY A 61 -8.72 7.18 -17.56
CA GLY A 61 -9.73 7.51 -16.55
C GLY A 61 -9.59 6.76 -15.21
N LEU A 62 -8.63 5.85 -15.06
CA LEU A 62 -8.41 5.11 -13.80
C LEU A 62 -7.11 5.53 -13.09
N LEU A 63 -7.19 5.68 -11.76
CA LEU A 63 -6.02 5.76 -10.89
C LEU A 63 -5.62 4.36 -10.44
N THR A 64 -4.42 3.91 -10.80
CA THR A 64 -3.91 2.62 -10.33
C THR A 64 -3.37 2.75 -8.91
N ILE A 65 -3.89 1.98 -7.96
CA ILE A 65 -3.40 1.92 -6.58
C ILE A 65 -2.66 0.60 -6.38
N SER A 66 -1.41 0.68 -5.91
CA SER A 66 -0.55 -0.49 -5.73
C SER A 66 0.33 -0.45 -4.50
N GLY A 67 0.85 -1.62 -4.10
CA GLY A 67 1.84 -1.76 -3.03
C GLY A 67 3.20 -2.19 -3.58
N HIS A 68 3.73 -3.29 -3.05
CA HIS A 68 4.93 -4.00 -3.48
C HIS A 68 6.27 -3.27 -3.29
N ILE A 69 6.40 -2.04 -3.78
CA ILE A 69 7.68 -1.28 -3.77
C ILE A 69 8.07 -0.82 -2.36
N HIS A 70 7.07 -0.52 -1.51
CA HIS A 70 7.27 0.09 -0.19
C HIS A 70 8.06 1.42 -0.29
N PRO A 71 7.49 2.41 -0.99
CA PRO A 71 8.16 3.67 -1.25
C PRO A 71 8.52 4.40 0.05
N ALA A 72 9.70 4.99 0.04
CA ALA A 72 10.20 5.83 1.11
C ALA A 72 10.92 7.06 0.55
N VAL A 73 10.93 8.14 1.33
CA VAL A 73 11.60 9.39 0.98
C VAL A 73 12.60 9.77 2.05
N ARG A 74 13.76 10.29 1.61
CA ARG A 74 14.76 10.84 2.51
C ARG A 74 14.46 12.31 2.78
N VAL A 75 14.24 12.65 4.03
CA VAL A 75 14.03 14.02 4.50
C VAL A 75 15.27 14.53 5.23
N PHE A 76 15.57 15.81 5.05
CA PHE A 76 16.72 16.48 5.66
C PHE A 76 16.23 17.50 6.68
N GLY A 77 16.67 17.32 7.92
CA GLY A 77 16.36 18.21 9.05
C GLY A 77 17.48 19.21 9.31
N LYS A 78 17.27 20.03 10.36
CA LYS A 78 18.30 20.95 10.86
C LYS A 78 19.52 20.17 11.38
N GLY A 79 20.69 20.78 11.33
CA GLY A 79 21.92 20.19 11.88
C GLY A 79 22.40 18.92 11.16
N ARG A 80 22.11 18.77 9.87
CA ARG A 80 22.48 17.60 9.04
C ARG A 80 21.78 16.30 9.44
N GLN A 81 20.70 16.38 10.22
CA GLN A 81 19.87 15.22 10.52
C GLN A 81 19.19 14.72 9.24
N THR A 82 19.10 13.40 9.09
CA THR A 82 18.36 12.79 8.00
C THR A 82 17.44 11.72 8.54
N ALA A 83 16.26 11.57 7.94
CA ALA A 83 15.35 10.48 8.23
C ALA A 83 14.86 9.88 6.91
N THR A 84 14.59 8.57 6.91
CA THR A 84 13.96 7.88 5.79
C THR A 84 12.58 7.46 6.24
N LEU A 85 11.57 8.09 5.67
CA LEU A 85 10.16 7.91 6.04
C LEU A 85 9.46 7.13 4.95
N SER A 86 8.61 6.16 5.33
CA SER A 86 7.65 5.57 4.38
C SER A 86 6.78 6.68 3.81
N CYS A 87 6.37 6.57 2.55
CA CYS A 87 5.56 7.61 1.91
C CYS A 87 4.49 7.02 1.01
N PHE A 88 3.48 7.84 0.68
CA PHE A 88 2.67 7.63 -0.51
C PHE A 88 3.37 8.33 -1.67
N HIS A 89 3.47 7.63 -2.80
CA HIS A 89 3.99 8.18 -4.04
C HIS A 89 2.87 8.29 -5.06
N LEU A 90 2.43 9.53 -5.31
CA LEU A 90 1.43 9.84 -6.31
C LEU A 90 2.12 10.38 -7.57
N SER A 91 1.89 9.71 -8.69
CA SER A 91 2.22 10.17 -10.04
C SER A 91 0.91 10.39 -10.82
N GLU A 92 1.00 10.80 -12.08
CA GLU A 92 -0.17 11.18 -12.90
C GLU A 92 -1.32 10.15 -12.90
N HIS A 93 -0.99 8.85 -12.99
CA HIS A 93 -1.98 7.77 -13.07
C HIS A 93 -1.79 6.66 -12.03
N LYS A 94 -0.87 6.83 -11.08
CA LYS A 94 -0.53 5.79 -10.10
C LYS A 94 -0.34 6.35 -8.71
N LEU A 95 -0.87 5.64 -7.73
CA LEU A 95 -0.63 5.84 -6.31
C LEU A 95 0.01 4.57 -5.74
N VAL A 96 1.27 4.68 -5.31
CA VAL A 96 1.96 3.60 -4.61
C VAL A 96 1.87 3.84 -3.10
N LEU A 97 1.28 2.87 -2.40
CA LEU A 97 1.06 2.91 -0.96
C LEU A 97 2.33 2.49 -0.19
N PRO A 98 2.58 3.08 0.99
CA PRO A 98 3.60 2.56 1.90
C PRO A 98 3.19 1.16 2.41
N ALA A 99 4.17 0.39 2.86
CA ALA A 99 3.88 -0.86 3.57
C ALA A 99 3.13 -0.58 4.88
N PHE A 100 2.16 -1.43 5.19
CA PHE A 100 1.47 -1.43 6.49
C PHE A 100 2.29 -2.10 7.60
N GLY A 101 3.11 -3.09 7.26
CA GLY A 101 3.90 -3.86 8.22
C GLY A 101 5.19 -3.15 8.66
N GLU A 102 5.57 -3.35 9.93
CA GLU A 102 6.75 -2.72 10.54
C GLU A 102 8.09 -3.26 9.98
N PHE A 103 8.13 -4.53 9.57
CA PHE A 103 9.36 -5.23 9.15
C PHE A 103 9.57 -5.30 7.65
N THR A 104 9.08 -4.32 6.89
CA THR A 104 9.27 -4.29 5.44
C THR A 104 10.49 -3.46 5.06
N GLY A 105 11.28 -3.95 4.09
CA GLY A 105 12.28 -3.12 3.41
C GLY A 105 11.65 -1.87 2.80
N ARG A 106 12.43 -0.79 2.71
CA ARG A 106 12.01 0.49 2.13
C ARG A 106 12.75 0.74 0.83
N HIS A 107 12.05 1.19 -0.19
CA HIS A 107 12.64 1.61 -1.46
C HIS A 107 12.67 3.14 -1.53
N ILE A 108 13.86 3.73 -1.46
CA ILE A 108 14.01 5.19 -1.57
C ILE A 108 13.70 5.60 -3.00
N ILE A 109 12.63 6.37 -3.18
CA ILE A 109 12.23 6.87 -4.50
C ILE A 109 12.87 8.21 -4.82
N SER A 110 13.11 8.43 -6.10
CA SER A 110 13.47 9.73 -6.66
C SER A 110 12.27 10.23 -7.47
N PRO A 111 11.51 11.23 -6.97
CA PRO A 111 10.33 11.72 -7.67
C PRO A 111 10.69 12.39 -9.00
N TYR A 112 9.85 12.19 -10.01
CA TYR A 112 9.92 12.94 -11.27
C TYR A 112 9.14 14.26 -11.18
N PRO A 113 9.38 15.24 -12.07
CA PRO A 113 8.56 16.44 -12.12
C PRO A 113 7.07 16.11 -12.25
N GLY A 114 6.25 16.68 -11.35
CA GLY A 114 4.81 16.41 -11.28
C GLY A 114 4.40 15.33 -10.27
N ASP A 115 5.35 14.49 -9.82
CA ASP A 115 5.08 13.55 -8.73
C ASP A 115 4.87 14.29 -7.41
N ARG A 116 3.99 13.74 -6.57
CA ARG A 116 3.69 14.24 -5.22
C ARG A 116 4.00 13.16 -4.21
N ILE A 117 4.81 13.52 -3.21
CA ILE A 117 5.25 12.60 -2.16
C ILE A 117 4.61 13.00 -0.84
N PHE A 118 3.95 12.05 -0.17
CA PHE A 118 3.37 12.27 1.13
C PHE A 118 4.04 11.37 2.16
N ALA A 119 4.92 11.94 2.98
CA ALA A 119 5.64 11.20 4.01
C ALA A 119 4.73 10.87 5.20
N VAL A 120 4.84 9.64 5.69
CA VAL A 120 4.22 9.17 6.93
C VAL A 120 5.17 9.48 8.08
N ILE A 121 4.72 10.30 9.03
CA ILE A 121 5.44 10.62 10.26
C ILE A 121 4.82 9.81 11.38
N GLU A 122 5.64 8.92 11.94
CA GLU A 122 5.31 8.16 13.15
C GLU A 122 5.69 9.00 14.37
N GLY A 123 4.70 9.35 15.20
CA GLY A 123 4.90 10.13 16.42
C GLY A 123 3.59 10.64 17.03
N GLY A 124 3.25 10.13 18.22
CA GLY A 124 2.01 10.43 18.95
C GLY A 124 0.89 9.41 18.71
N SER A 125 -0.28 9.61 19.35
CA SER A 125 -1.44 8.70 19.31
C SER A 125 -2.16 8.63 17.95
N SER A 126 -1.66 9.33 16.92
CA SER A 126 -2.17 9.31 15.55
C SER A 126 -1.02 9.56 14.57
N GLY A 127 -0.79 8.65 13.63
CA GLY A 127 0.16 8.88 12.53
C GLY A 127 -0.24 10.12 11.71
N LYS A 128 0.75 10.91 11.27
CA LYS A 128 0.52 12.09 10.43
C LYS A 128 1.05 11.86 9.02
N VAL A 129 0.33 12.37 8.02
CA VAL A 129 0.76 12.34 6.62
C VAL A 129 1.01 13.78 6.18
N VAL A 130 2.19 14.07 5.65
CA VAL A 130 2.59 15.41 5.19
C VAL A 130 3.13 15.36 3.77
N GLU A 131 2.71 16.32 2.94
CA GLU A 131 3.28 16.47 1.61
C GLU A 131 4.68 17.08 1.70
N ILE A 132 5.65 16.43 1.05
CA ILE A 132 7.03 16.89 0.93
C ILE A 132 7.17 17.51 -0.46
N ARG A 133 7.63 18.77 -0.50
CA ARG A 133 7.95 19.52 -1.71
C ARG A 133 9.46 19.60 -1.90
#